data_AF-J3A1F8-F1
#
_entry.id   AF-J3A1F8-F1
#
_cell.length_a   1.000
_cell.length_b   1.000
_cell.length_c   1.000
_cell.angle_alpha   90.00
_cell.angle_beta   90.00
_cell.angle_gamma   90.00
#
_symmetry.space_group_name_H-M   'P 1'
#
loop_
_entity.id
_entity.type
_entity.pdbx_description
1 polymer ?
#
loop_
_entity_poly.entity_id
_entity_poly.type
_entity_poly.pdbx_seq_one_letter_code
_entity_poly.pdbx_strand_id
1 'polypeptide(L)' 'MTEVHYGVVRVGDTWAIIGDALRVGAYATRRQAERAARNLAEQATGVGLPVQMHLQDETGELLKPTLLS' A
#
# COMPACT_ATOMS: atom_id res chain seq x y z
N MET A 1 11.13 15.84 5.94
CA MET A 1 9.77 15.84 5.38
C MET A 1 9.08 14.61 5.89
N THR A 2 7.83 14.71 6.32
CA THR A 2 7.05 13.55 6.76
C THR A 2 6.53 12.86 5.50
N GLU A 3 6.97 11.62 5.24
CA GLU A 3 6.56 10.80 4.11
C GLU A 3 5.71 9.64 4.64
N VAL A 4 4.67 9.26 3.91
CA VAL A 4 3.79 8.15 4.29
C VAL A 4 4.15 6.92 3.47
N HIS A 5 4.35 5.79 4.11
CA HIS A 5 4.65 4.53 3.44
C HIS A 5 3.44 3.61 3.51
N TYR A 6 2.99 3.09 2.37
CA TYR A 6 1.99 2.02 2.30
C TYR A 6 2.53 0.85 1.48
N GLY A 7 2.43 -0.36 2.03
CA GLY A 7 2.83 -1.61 1.41
C GLY A 7 1.63 -2.52 1.20
N VAL A 8 1.46 -3.03 -0.02
CA VAL A 8 0.49 -4.10 -0.32
C VAL A 8 1.24 -5.43 -0.30
N VAL A 9 0.94 -6.28 0.67
CA VAL A 9 1.63 -7.56 0.87
C VAL A 9 0.64 -8.70 1.04
N ARG A 10 1.07 -9.91 0.69
CA ARG A 10 0.36 -11.15 0.95
C ARG A 10 0.63 -11.62 2.38
N VAL A 11 -0.44 -11.88 3.12
CA VAL A 11 -0.41 -12.46 4.47
C VAL A 11 -1.30 -13.71 4.47
N GLY A 12 -0.65 -14.88 4.48
CA GLY A 12 -1.32 -16.17 4.26
C GLY A 12 -1.98 -16.20 2.88
N ASP A 13 -3.30 -16.39 2.87
CA ASP A 13 -4.10 -16.48 1.64
C ASP A 13 -4.77 -15.16 1.23
N THR A 14 -4.48 -14.07 1.95
CA THR A 14 -5.09 -12.76 1.69
C THR A 14 -4.03 -11.70 1.43
N TRP A 15 -4.45 -10.61 0.81
CA TRP A 15 -3.65 -9.41 0.63
C TRP A 15 -4.02 -8.37 1.68
N ALA A 16 -3.05 -7.65 2.21
CA ALA A 16 -3.24 -6.63 3.24
C ALA A 16 -2.43 -5.38 2.90
N ILE A 17 -2.87 -4.24 3.43
CA ILE A 17 -2.13 -2.99 3.36
C ILE A 17 -1.41 -2.80 4.69
N ILE A 18 -0.12 -2.49 4.66
CA ILE A 18 0.70 -2.18 5.82
C ILE A 18 1.19 -0.74 5.66
N GLY A 19 0.86 0.12 6.60
CA GLY A 19 1.43 1.45 6.72
C GLY A 19 2.31 1.56 7.96
N ASP A 20 2.89 2.74 8.17
CA ASP A 20 3.66 3.01 9.38
C ASP A 20 2.76 2.85 10.62
N ALA A 21 3.05 1.82 11.42
CA ALA A 21 2.25 1.36 12.57
C ALA A 21 0.78 0.94 12.30
N LEU A 22 0.38 0.69 11.05
CA LEU A 22 -1.01 0.33 10.72
C LEU A 22 -1.07 -0.92 9.81
N ARG A 23 -2.01 -1.83 10.09
CA ARG A 23 -2.39 -2.91 9.17
C ARG A 23 -3.87 -2.75 8.82
N VAL A 24 -4.17 -2.63 7.52
CA VAL A 24 -5.51 -2.35 7.03
C VAL A 24 -6.01 -3.46 6.13
N GLY A 25 -7.16 -4.01 6.52
CA GLY A 25 -7.98 -4.88 5.71
C GLY A 25 -7.39 -6.27 5.43
N ALA A 26 -8.24 -7.10 4.83
CA ALA A 26 -7.89 -8.36 4.22
C ALA A 26 -8.65 -8.45 2.89
N TYR A 27 -7.92 -8.58 1.80
CA TYR A 27 -8.43 -8.55 0.44
C TYR A 27 -8.18 -9.90 -0.22
N ALA A 28 -9.14 -10.39 -1.00
CA ALA A 28 -9.01 -11.68 -1.67
C ALA A 28 -7.95 -11.64 -2.79
N THR A 29 -7.72 -10.47 -3.40
CA THR A 29 -6.80 -10.32 -4.53
C THR A 29 -5.87 -9.12 -4.36
N ARG A 30 -4.68 -9.21 -4.96
CA ARG A 30 -3.69 -8.12 -5.03
C ARG A 30 -4.31 -6.83 -5.55
N ARG A 31 -5.12 -6.93 -6.61
CA ARG A 31 -5.75 -5.77 -7.26
C ARG A 31 -6.72 -5.03 -6.34
N GLN A 32 -7.46 -5.76 -5.50
CA GLN A 32 -8.36 -5.14 -4.52
C GLN A 32 -7.57 -4.38 -3.45
N ALA A 33 -6.50 -4.99 -2.92
CA ALA A 33 -5.62 -4.34 -1.95
C ALA A 33 -4.91 -3.12 -2.54
N GLU A 34 -4.42 -3.22 -3.78
CA GLU A 34 -3.78 -2.12 -4.50
C GLU A 34 -4.73 -0.94 -4.70
N ARG A 35 -5.98 -1.20 -5.14
CA ARG A 35 -6.97 -0.12 -5.30
C ARG A 35 -7.29 0.56 -3.97
N ALA A 36 -7.43 -0.22 -2.90
CA ALA A 36 -7.68 0.35 -1.58
C ALA A 36 -6.48 1.16 -1.05
N ALA A 37 -5.25 0.69 -1.28
CA ALA A 37 -4.03 1.41 -0.93
C ALA A 37 -3.91 2.74 -1.69
N ARG A 38 -4.25 2.76 -2.98
CA ARG A 38 -4.30 3.99 -3.78
C ARG A 38 -5.33 4.98 -3.25
N ASN A 39 -6.53 4.52 -2.90
CA ASN A 39 -7.55 5.39 -2.31
C ASN A 39 -7.09 5.99 -0.96
N LEU A 40 -6.38 5.23 -0.13
CA LEU A 40 -5.78 5.74 1.12
C LEU A 40 -4.65 6.74 0.83
N ALA A 41 -3.85 6.48 -0.20
CA ALA A 41 -2.81 7.40 -0.65
C ALA A 41 -3.40 8.73 -1.13
N GLU A 42 -4.47 8.71 -1.93
CA GLU A 42 -5.17 9.91 -2.41
C GLU A 42 -5.69 10.79 -1.27
N GLN A 43 -6.15 10.18 -0.17
CA GLN A 43 -6.54 10.93 1.03
C GLN A 43 -5.34 11.62 1.71
N ALA A 44 -4.17 10.97 1.71
CA ALA A 44 -2.94 11.51 2.29
C ALA A 44 -2.27 12.57 1.39
N THR A 45 -2.29 12.39 0.07
CA THR A 45 -1.80 13.41 -0.87
C THR A 45 -2.70 14.64 -0.86
N GLY A 46 -4.02 14.48 -0.64
CA GLY A 46 -4.96 15.58 -0.44
C GLY A 46 -4.62 16.50 0.75
N VAL A 47 -3.81 16.05 1.72
CA VAL A 47 -3.29 16.86 2.84
C VAL A 47 -1.82 17.26 2.65
N GLY A 48 -1.28 17.08 1.44
CA GLY A 48 0.07 17.54 1.05
C GLY A 48 1.21 16.61 1.47
N LEU A 49 0.92 15.35 1.83
CA LEU A 49 1.94 14.37 2.20
C LEU A 49 2.28 13.46 1.01
N PRO A 50 3.56 13.36 0.60
CA PRO A 50 3.96 12.38 -0.40
C PRO A 50 3.80 10.96 0.16
N VAL A 51 3.35 10.04 -0.69
CA VAL A 51 3.11 8.65 -0.33
C VAL A 51 4.00 7.72 -1.15
N GLN A 52 4.80 6.88 -0.50
CA GLN A 52 5.54 5.80 -1.14
C GLN A 52 4.72 4.52 -1.08
N MET A 53 4.34 4.00 -2.24
CA MET A 53 3.61 2.75 -2.35
C MET A 53 4.55 1.61 -2.70
N HIS A 54 4.60 0.59 -1.86
CA HIS A 54 5.30 -0.66 -2.07
C HIS A 54 4.30 -1.74 -2.46
N LEU A 55 4.64 -2.56 -3.45
CA LEU A 55 3.77 -3.64 -3.92
C LEU A 55 4.55 -4.93 -3.91
N GLN A 56 4.01 -5.94 -3.22
CA GLN A 56 4.48 -7.30 -3.38
C GLN A 56 3.84 -7.91 -4.62
N ASP A 57 4.64 -8.55 -5.46
CA ASP A 57 4.14 -9.30 -6.60
C ASP A 57 3.70 -10.73 -6.20
N GLU A 58 3.25 -11.51 -7.17
CA GLU A 58 2.74 -12.87 -6.93
C GLU A 58 3.84 -13.87 -6.55
N THR A 59 5.10 -13.56 -6.81
CA THR A 59 6.26 -14.37 -6.42
C THR A 59 6.69 -14.10 -4.97
N GLY A 60 6.13 -13.05 -4.37
CA GLY A 60 6.46 -12.61 -3.02
C GLY A 60 7.58 -11.56 -2.99
N GLU A 61 8.06 -11.11 -4.15
CA GLU A 61 9.06 -10.04 -4.21
C GLU A 61 8.41 -8.67 -4.01
N LEU A 62 9.08 -7.82 -3.22
CA LEU A 62 8.68 -6.43 -3.04
C LEU A 62 9.25 -5.61 -4.20
N LEU A 63 8.36 -5.07 -5.03
CA LEU A 63 8.73 -4.22 -6.15
C LEU A 63 9.25 -2.86 -5.67
N LYS A 64 9.92 -2.16 -6.59
CA LYS A 64 10.42 -0.81 -6.33
C LYS A 64 9.27 0.11 -5.89
N PRO A 65 9.50 0.98 -4.89
CA PRO A 65 8.48 1.90 -4.41
C PRO A 65 8.05 2.84 -5.54
N THR A 66 6.75 3.10 -5.60
CA THR A 66 6.16 4.11 -6.50
C THR A 66 5.74 5.31 -5.66
N LEU A 67 6.29 6.48 -5.97
CA LEU A 67 5.85 7.73 -5.37
C LEU A 67 4.47 8.11 -5.93
N LEU A 68 3.53 8.35 -5.03
CA LEU A 68 2.21 8.92 -5.30
C LEU A 68 2.20 10.33 -4.70
N SER A 69 1.91 11.31 -5.53
CA SER A 69 1.86 12.75 -5.21
C SER A 69 0.67 13.41 -5.87
#